data_AF-A0A076EHX7-F1
#
_entry.id   AF-A0A076EHX7-F1
#
_cell.length_a   1.000
_cell.length_b   1.000
_cell.length_c   1.000
_cell.angle_alpha   90.00
_cell.angle_beta   90.00
_cell.angle_gamma   90.00
#
_symmetry.space_group_name_H-M   'P 1'
#
loop_
_entity.id
_entity.type
_entity.pdbx_description
1 polymer ?
#
loop_
_entity_poly.entity_id
_entity_poly.type
_entity_poly.pdbx_seq_one_letter_code
_entity_poly.pdbx_strand_id
1 'polypeptide(L)'
;MNDELVGMAYPYALDALDDSERRELDTDLATTDEDTRSTFTDEVRRIREAFAVVSAVGAVEPPPRVRTRVLDEVRQSASGPTSLTERRSRRRRWQVAVAAAAAVGVLAGGTVIVRQLTEGPSPTVAEQVLDASDVHSSTSAIAAGGSATANYSKSQDAVVFVLDGVAPPSADTVYQLWLMPASGDAPVPAGTISPADVQPTTTIVLDDVGSMSKLAVTVEPPGGSPQPTSEPFAVLQLS
;
A
#
# COMPACT_ATOMS: atom_id res chain seq x y z
N MET A 1 -6.40 -26.11 -3.44
CA MET A 1 -5.90 -26.13 -2.05
C MET A 1 -4.95 -27.30 -1.83
N ASN A 2 -3.65 -27.00 -1.85
CA ASN A 2 -2.59 -27.93 -1.47
C ASN A 2 -2.06 -27.58 -0.06
N ASP A 3 -2.55 -28.30 0.95
CA ASP A 3 -2.23 -28.02 2.37
C ASP A 3 -0.75 -28.22 2.71
N GLU A 4 -0.03 -29.04 1.93
CA GLU A 4 1.41 -29.26 2.11
C GLU A 4 2.20 -27.99 1.79
N LEU A 5 1.86 -27.32 0.67
CA LEU A 5 2.49 -26.06 0.29
C LEU A 5 2.17 -24.95 1.29
N VAL A 6 0.93 -24.87 1.76
CA VAL A 6 0.53 -23.90 2.80
C VAL A 6 1.29 -24.16 4.11
N GLY A 7 1.52 -25.42 4.48
CA GLY A 7 2.30 -25.81 5.65
C GLY A 7 3.76 -25.30 5.64
N MET A 8 4.33 -25.06 4.45
CA MET A 8 5.69 -24.52 4.30
C MET A 8 5.77 -23.00 4.55
N ALA A 9 4.64 -22.31 4.79
CA ALA A 9 4.62 -20.88 5.07
C ALA A 9 5.45 -20.49 6.31
N TYR A 10 5.47 -21.33 7.35
CA TYR A 10 6.22 -21.07 8.57
C TYR A 10 7.74 -21.06 8.36
N PRO A 11 8.38 -22.14 7.88
CA PRO A 11 9.82 -22.12 7.63
C PRO A 11 10.21 -21.12 6.53
N TYR A 12 9.33 -20.87 5.55
CA TYR A 12 9.57 -19.83 4.54
C TYR A 12 9.58 -18.41 5.14
N ALA A 13 8.60 -18.08 5.98
CA ALA A 13 8.47 -16.77 6.60
C ALA A 13 9.62 -16.42 7.54
N LEU A 14 10.18 -17.43 8.22
CA LEU A 14 11.29 -17.29 9.18
C LEU A 14 12.69 -17.40 8.55
N ASP A 15 12.78 -17.44 7.22
CA ASP A 15 14.06 -17.61 6.52
C ASP A 15 14.79 -18.90 6.99
N ALA A 16 14.02 -19.93 7.34
CA ALA A 16 14.52 -21.19 7.90
C ALA A 16 14.69 -22.31 6.86
N LEU A 17 14.37 -22.02 5.59
CA LEU A 17 14.62 -22.91 4.45
C LEU A 17 16.00 -22.65 3.86
N ASP A 18 16.65 -23.68 3.37
CA ASP A 18 17.86 -23.50 2.57
C ASP A 18 17.55 -22.96 1.15
N ASP A 19 18.60 -22.53 0.44
CA ASP A 19 18.45 -21.94 -0.90
C ASP A 19 17.82 -22.91 -1.91
N SER A 20 18.03 -24.23 -1.77
CA SER A 20 17.44 -25.24 -2.65
C SER A 20 15.96 -25.42 -2.38
N GLU A 21 15.60 -25.63 -1.11
CA GLU A 21 14.23 -25.82 -0.65
C GLU A 21 13.38 -24.59 -0.98
N ARG A 22 13.92 -23.38 -0.77
CA ARG A 22 13.24 -22.15 -1.16
C ARG A 22 12.97 -22.09 -2.67
N ARG A 23 13.96 -22.41 -3.50
CA ARG A 23 13.80 -22.39 -4.96
C ARG A 23 12.79 -23.42 -5.47
N GLU A 24 12.77 -24.59 -4.85
CA GLU A 24 11.79 -25.63 -5.14
C GLU A 24 10.38 -25.17 -4.76
N LEU A 25 10.21 -24.66 -3.54
CA LEU A 25 8.94 -24.11 -3.08
C LEU A 25 8.45 -22.93 -3.93
N ASP A 26 9.34 -22.00 -4.31
CA ASP A 26 8.98 -20.88 -5.20
C ASP A 26 8.54 -21.38 -6.59
N THR A 27 9.14 -22.47 -7.08
CA THR A 27 8.75 -23.11 -8.35
C THR A 27 7.37 -23.76 -8.24
N ASP A 28 7.11 -24.45 -7.13
CA ASP A 28 5.81 -25.09 -6.88
C ASP A 28 4.69 -24.04 -6.71
N LEU A 29 4.96 -22.97 -5.96
CA LEU A 29 4.05 -21.83 -5.81
C LEU A 29 3.77 -21.10 -7.13
N ALA A 30 4.72 -21.09 -8.08
CA ALA A 30 4.51 -20.51 -9.40
C ALA A 30 3.57 -21.35 -10.29
N THR A 31 3.41 -22.64 -10.01
CA THR A 31 2.61 -23.57 -10.83
C THR A 31 1.31 -24.02 -10.18
N THR A 32 1.14 -23.79 -8.88
CA THR A 32 -0.06 -24.16 -8.12
C THR A 32 -1.31 -23.31 -8.45
N ASP A 33 -2.46 -23.71 -7.91
CA ASP A 33 -3.71 -22.97 -8.02
C ASP A 33 -3.69 -21.66 -7.22
N GLU A 34 -4.50 -20.68 -7.66
CA GLU A 34 -4.50 -19.33 -7.06
C GLU A 34 -4.91 -19.33 -5.58
N ASP A 35 -5.86 -20.19 -5.20
CA ASP A 35 -6.37 -20.33 -3.83
C ASP A 35 -5.28 -20.78 -2.85
N THR A 36 -4.46 -21.74 -3.27
CA THR A 36 -3.28 -22.19 -2.50
C THR A 36 -2.24 -21.08 -2.39
N ARG A 37 -1.97 -20.36 -3.49
CA ARG A 37 -0.98 -19.27 -3.52
C ARG A 37 -1.39 -18.10 -2.63
N SER A 38 -2.65 -17.68 -2.67
CA SER A 38 -3.17 -16.60 -1.83
C SER A 38 -3.11 -17.00 -0.35
N THR A 39 -3.55 -18.21 -0.03
CA THR A 39 -3.53 -18.73 1.35
C THR A 39 -2.10 -18.80 1.91
N PHE A 40 -1.15 -19.32 1.13
CA PHE A 40 0.26 -19.32 1.50
C PHE A 40 0.78 -17.90 1.78
N THR A 41 0.49 -16.95 0.88
CA THR A 41 0.93 -15.56 1.00
C THR A 41 0.37 -14.89 2.25
N ASP A 42 -0.90 -15.15 2.57
CA ASP A 42 -1.56 -14.64 3.78
C ASP A 42 -0.97 -15.23 5.07
N GLU A 43 -0.64 -16.52 5.09
CA GLU A 43 0.06 -17.13 6.23
C GLU A 43 1.46 -16.53 6.42
N VAL A 44 2.25 -16.41 5.34
CA VAL A 44 3.59 -15.78 5.40
C VAL A 44 3.50 -14.35 5.94
N ARG A 45 2.52 -13.57 5.47
CA ARG A 45 2.28 -12.20 5.94
C ARG A 45 1.98 -12.17 7.44
N ARG A 46 1.02 -12.97 7.92
CA ARG A 46 0.67 -13.05 9.35
C ARG A 46 1.86 -13.42 10.24
N ILE A 47 2.67 -14.39 9.81
CA ILE A 47 3.86 -14.79 10.56
C ILE A 47 4.88 -13.64 10.63
N ARG A 48 5.15 -12.96 9.51
CA ARG A 48 6.09 -11.83 9.47
C ARG A 48 5.62 -10.64 10.30
N GLU A 49 4.32 -10.33 10.30
CA GLU A 49 3.72 -9.30 11.15
C GLU A 49 3.94 -9.59 12.64
N ALA A 50 3.73 -10.85 13.06
CA ALA A 50 3.98 -11.25 14.44
C ALA A 50 5.46 -11.12 14.83
N PHE A 51 6.39 -11.44 13.93
CA PHE A 51 7.84 -11.33 14.18
C PHE A 51 8.37 -9.89 14.11
N ALA A 52 7.71 -8.99 13.37
CA ALA A 52 8.09 -7.58 13.32
C ALA A 52 8.09 -6.94 14.72
N VAL A 53 7.11 -7.28 15.57
CA VAL A 53 7.04 -6.84 16.97
C VAL A 53 8.25 -7.31 17.78
N VAL A 54 8.69 -8.55 17.57
CA VAL A 54 9.84 -9.15 18.27
C VAL A 54 11.16 -8.56 17.78
N SER A 55 11.25 -8.14 16.50
CA SER A 55 12.48 -7.63 15.91
C SER A 55 13.06 -6.38 16.58
N ALA A 56 12.23 -5.61 17.30
CA ALA A 56 12.69 -4.46 18.09
C ALA A 56 13.54 -4.89 19.30
N VAL A 57 13.38 -6.12 19.77
CA VAL A 57 14.13 -6.66 20.91
C VAL A 57 15.57 -6.93 20.48
N GLY A 58 16.50 -6.10 20.95
CA GLY A 58 17.93 -6.23 20.63
C GLY A 58 18.37 -5.41 19.42
N ALA A 59 17.55 -4.47 18.95
CA ALA A 59 17.96 -3.51 17.94
C ALA A 59 19.18 -2.69 18.41
N VAL A 60 20.17 -2.54 17.53
CA VAL A 60 21.39 -1.75 17.76
C VAL A 60 21.41 -0.60 16.78
N GLU A 61 21.69 0.61 17.28
CA GLU A 61 21.79 1.81 16.44
C GLU A 61 22.85 1.61 15.33
N PRO A 62 22.47 1.66 14.05
CA PRO A 62 23.43 1.50 12.97
C PRO A 62 24.33 2.73 12.86
N PRO A 63 25.61 2.57 12.47
CA PRO A 63 26.49 3.72 12.25
C PRO A 63 25.95 4.67 11.16
N PRO A 64 26.08 6.00 11.28
CA PRO A 64 25.48 6.97 10.35
C PRO A 64 25.84 6.76 8.86
N ARG A 65 27.04 6.21 8.60
CA ARG A 65 27.52 5.87 7.25
C ARG A 65 26.62 4.87 6.51
N VAL A 66 25.88 4.02 7.23
CA VAL A 66 24.99 3.01 6.63
C VAL A 66 23.86 3.70 5.88
N ARG A 67 23.25 4.74 6.49
CA ARG A 67 22.21 5.54 5.85
C ARG A 67 22.70 6.18 4.56
N THR A 68 23.85 6.86 4.60
CA THR A 68 24.41 7.53 3.42
C THR A 68 24.69 6.53 2.30
N ARG A 69 25.33 5.39 2.61
CA ARG A 69 25.63 4.35 1.62
C ARG A 69 24.37 3.82 0.94
N VAL A 70 23.33 3.46 1.71
CA VAL A 70 22.08 2.92 1.17
C VAL A 70 21.39 3.94 0.26
N LEU A 71 21.31 5.21 0.69
CA LEU A 71 20.69 6.28 -0.11
C LEU A 71 21.46 6.55 -1.41
N ASP A 72 22.78 6.48 -1.38
CA ASP A 72 23.61 6.64 -2.57
C ASP A 72 23.49 5.45 -3.53
N GLU A 73 23.35 4.22 -3.02
CA GLU A 73 23.18 3.00 -3.81
C GLU A 73 21.81 2.93 -4.49
N VAL A 74 20.74 3.38 -3.81
CA VAL A 74 19.41 3.55 -4.41
C VAL A 74 19.46 4.58 -5.55
N ARG A 75 20.14 5.72 -5.33
CA ARG A 75 20.29 6.77 -6.36
C ARG A 75 21.08 6.28 -7.59
N GLN A 76 22.12 5.47 -7.37
CA GLN A 76 22.90 4.85 -8.45
C GLN A 76 22.11 3.79 -9.21
N SER A 77 21.33 2.96 -8.50
CA SER A 77 20.46 1.94 -9.10
C SER A 77 19.33 2.56 -9.93
N ALA A 78 18.83 3.73 -9.52
CA ALA A 78 17.85 4.51 -10.28
C ALA A 78 18.42 5.17 -11.56
N SER A 79 19.74 5.18 -11.73
CA SER A 79 20.42 5.90 -12.83
C SER A 79 20.79 5.02 -14.03
N GLY A 80 20.36 3.76 -14.07
CA GLY A 80 20.54 2.89 -15.25
C GLY A 80 19.39 3.03 -16.25
N PRO A 81 19.65 3.21 -17.57
CA PRO A 81 18.59 3.15 -18.55
C PRO A 81 18.11 1.69 -18.71
N THR A 82 17.09 1.28 -17.94
CA THR A 82 16.30 0.09 -18.29
C THR A 82 15.44 0.47 -19.49
N SER A 83 16.03 0.36 -20.68
CA SER A 83 15.31 0.47 -21.95
C SER A 83 14.31 -0.71 -22.05
N LEU A 84 13.09 -0.48 -21.56
CA LEU A 84 11.96 -1.40 -21.72
C LEU A 84 11.62 -1.60 -23.22
N THR A 85 12.12 -0.72 -24.07
CA THR A 85 11.98 -0.68 -25.52
C THR A 85 12.77 -1.80 -26.23
N GLU A 86 14.00 -2.10 -25.80
CA GLU A 86 14.84 -3.12 -26.48
C GLU A 86 14.32 -4.54 -26.25
N ARG A 87 13.84 -4.84 -25.03
CA ARG A 87 13.28 -6.16 -24.67
C ARG A 87 12.01 -6.47 -25.48
N ARG A 88 11.23 -5.45 -25.86
CA ARG A 88 10.00 -5.57 -26.65
C ARG A 88 10.28 -5.90 -28.13
N SER A 89 11.42 -5.45 -28.67
CA SER A 89 11.78 -5.67 -30.09
C SER A 89 12.20 -7.11 -30.39
N ARG A 90 12.85 -7.79 -29.43
CA ARG A 90 13.37 -9.16 -29.59
C ARG A 90 12.25 -10.21 -29.55
N ARG A 91 11.22 -10.00 -28.71
CA ARG A 91 10.01 -10.86 -28.64
C ARG A 91 9.14 -10.78 -29.90
N ARG A 92 9.03 -9.60 -30.52
CA ARG A 92 8.19 -9.39 -31.71
C ARG A 92 8.70 -10.13 -32.96
N ARG A 93 10.01 -10.37 -33.08
CA ARG A 93 10.60 -11.07 -34.24
C ARG A 93 10.36 -12.58 -34.25
N TRP A 94 10.08 -13.19 -33.10
CA TRP A 94 9.82 -14.64 -33.01
C TRP A 94 8.34 -14.99 -33.21
N GLN A 95 7.44 -14.01 -33.09
CA GLN A 95 5.98 -14.23 -33.22
C GLN A 95 5.46 -14.14 -34.66
N VAL A 96 6.30 -13.84 -35.65
CA VAL A 96 5.88 -13.74 -37.07
C VAL A 96 6.03 -15.08 -37.83
N ALA A 97 6.55 -16.13 -37.19
CA ALA A 97 6.82 -17.40 -37.88
C ALA A 97 5.71 -18.47 -37.78
N VAL A 98 4.58 -18.24 -37.09
CA VAL A 98 3.51 -19.24 -36.97
C VAL A 98 2.14 -18.60 -37.14
N ALA A 99 1.61 -18.64 -38.36
CA ALA A 99 0.20 -18.89 -38.65
C ALA A 99 -0.07 -18.78 -40.15
N ALA A 100 0.17 -19.88 -40.88
CA ALA A 100 -0.47 -20.15 -42.16
C ALA A 100 -1.03 -21.58 -42.09
N ALA A 101 -2.35 -21.71 -41.87
CA ALA A 101 -3.22 -22.75 -42.46
C ALA A 101 -4.62 -22.84 -41.79
N ALA A 102 -5.65 -22.81 -42.66
CA ALA A 102 -7.01 -23.39 -42.59
C ALA A 102 -7.99 -22.91 -41.48
N ALA A 103 -9.12 -22.23 -41.75
CA ALA A 103 -10.29 -22.45 -42.63
C ALA A 103 -11.49 -23.18 -41.97
N VAL A 104 -12.54 -22.40 -41.71
CA VAL A 104 -14.01 -22.67 -41.72
C VAL A 104 -14.63 -23.70 -40.76
N GLY A 105 -15.54 -23.20 -39.91
CA GLY A 105 -16.58 -23.97 -39.22
C GLY A 105 -17.56 -23.05 -38.47
N VAL A 106 -18.72 -22.77 -39.07
CA VAL A 106 -19.83 -21.98 -38.50
C VAL A 106 -20.61 -22.85 -37.50
N LEU A 107 -20.98 -22.31 -36.32
CA LEU A 107 -22.32 -22.34 -35.71
C LEU A 107 -22.26 -22.15 -34.17
N ALA A 108 -23.14 -21.27 -33.68
CA ALA A 108 -23.55 -21.04 -32.28
C ALA A 108 -22.58 -20.26 -31.35
N GLY A 109 -23.06 -19.13 -30.83
CA GLY A 109 -22.58 -18.53 -29.58
C GLY A 109 -22.00 -17.13 -29.71
N GLY A 110 -22.72 -16.14 -29.15
CA GLY A 110 -22.18 -14.94 -28.52
C GLY A 110 -21.29 -14.02 -29.35
N THR A 111 -21.79 -12.84 -29.70
CA THR A 111 -20.92 -11.68 -29.96
C THR A 111 -20.24 -11.27 -28.66
N VAL A 112 -19.17 -11.96 -28.27
CA VAL A 112 -18.22 -11.45 -27.28
C VAL A 112 -17.31 -10.47 -28.00
N ILE A 113 -17.60 -9.18 -27.85
CA ILE A 113 -16.63 -8.14 -28.13
C ILE A 113 -15.52 -8.30 -27.08
N VAL A 114 -14.46 -9.03 -27.43
CA VAL A 114 -13.20 -9.00 -26.67
C VAL A 114 -12.55 -7.64 -26.95
N ARG A 115 -12.93 -6.62 -26.20
CA ARG A 115 -12.08 -5.44 -26.01
C ARG A 115 -10.98 -5.83 -25.05
N GLN A 116 -9.85 -6.20 -25.67
CA GLN A 116 -8.49 -6.24 -25.11
C GLN A 116 -8.32 -5.08 -24.10
N LEU A 117 -8.11 -5.31 -22.80
CA LEU A 117 -6.89 -5.83 -22.16
C LEU A 117 -5.62 -5.15 -22.69
N THR A 118 -5.48 -3.84 -22.47
CA THR A 118 -4.18 -3.18 -22.30
C THR A 118 -4.31 -1.93 -21.43
N GLU A 119 -4.84 -2.08 -20.23
CA GLU A 119 -4.59 -1.14 -19.15
C GLU A 119 -3.68 -1.89 -18.18
N GLY A 120 -2.43 -1.44 -18.00
CA GLY A 120 -1.70 -1.81 -16.79
C GLY A 120 -2.51 -1.35 -15.58
N PRO A 121 -2.23 -1.84 -14.35
CA PRO A 121 -2.89 -1.28 -13.18
C PRO A 121 -2.69 0.24 -13.22
N SER A 122 -3.78 0.99 -13.37
CA SER A 122 -3.75 2.44 -13.24
C SER A 122 -3.18 2.76 -11.86
N PRO A 123 -2.25 3.71 -11.75
CA PRO A 123 -1.68 4.07 -10.46
C PRO A 123 -2.82 4.42 -9.50
N THR A 124 -2.73 3.94 -8.27
CA THR A 124 -3.70 4.26 -7.22
C THR A 124 -3.70 5.77 -6.93
N VAL A 125 -4.78 6.31 -6.36
CA VAL A 125 -4.79 7.74 -5.98
C VAL A 125 -3.65 8.06 -5.02
N ALA A 126 -3.31 7.12 -4.11
CA ALA A 126 -2.17 7.27 -3.23
C ALA A 126 -0.84 7.43 -3.97
N GLU A 127 -0.58 6.58 -4.97
CA GLU A 127 0.63 6.69 -5.82
C GLU A 127 0.64 8.01 -6.60
N GLN A 128 -0.52 8.42 -7.15
CA GLN A 128 -0.63 9.67 -7.89
C GLN A 128 -0.34 10.90 -7.01
N VAL A 129 -0.82 10.92 -5.76
CA VAL A 129 -0.53 12.00 -4.80
C VAL A 129 0.95 12.00 -4.42
N LEU A 130 1.54 10.84 -4.14
CA LEU A 130 2.94 10.75 -3.71
C LEU A 130 3.93 11.10 -4.82
N ASP A 131 3.59 10.82 -6.08
CA ASP A 131 4.40 11.18 -7.25
C ASP A 131 4.10 12.60 -7.79
N ALA A 132 3.08 13.28 -7.28
CA ALA A 132 2.69 14.60 -7.76
C ALA A 132 3.78 15.66 -7.49
N SER A 133 4.04 16.53 -8.46
CA SER A 133 5.05 17.59 -8.31
C SER A 133 4.68 18.66 -7.29
N ASP A 134 3.40 18.77 -6.94
CA ASP A 134 2.85 19.71 -5.96
C ASP A 134 2.51 19.04 -4.62
N VAL A 135 3.06 17.85 -4.35
CA VAL A 135 2.85 17.18 -3.08
C VAL A 135 3.52 17.96 -1.94
N HIS A 136 2.73 18.22 -0.90
CA HIS A 136 3.18 18.84 0.33
C HIS A 136 2.94 17.89 1.51
N SER A 137 3.98 17.69 2.31
CA SER A 137 3.95 16.79 3.46
C SER A 137 3.91 17.59 4.75
N SER A 138 2.90 17.33 5.58
CA SER A 138 2.79 17.86 6.94
C SER A 138 2.81 16.70 7.91
N THR A 139 3.65 16.79 8.95
CA THR A 139 3.76 15.76 10.00
C THR A 139 3.57 16.38 11.37
N SER A 140 2.85 15.68 12.25
CA SER A 140 2.70 16.01 13.66
C SER A 140 3.08 14.80 14.52
N ALA A 141 3.94 15.01 15.51
CA ALA A 141 4.15 14.01 16.56
C ALA A 141 2.92 13.95 17.46
N ILE A 142 2.58 12.75 17.95
CA ILE A 142 1.45 12.56 18.88
C ILE A 142 2.01 12.34 20.28
N ALA A 143 1.47 13.06 21.26
CA ALA A 143 1.99 13.05 22.63
C ALA A 143 1.93 11.65 23.28
N ALA A 144 0.94 10.84 22.92
CA ALA A 144 0.77 9.46 23.38
C ALA A 144 1.71 8.45 22.68
N GLY A 145 2.47 8.88 21.67
CA GLY A 145 3.35 8.04 20.86
C GLY A 145 2.96 8.02 19.38
N GLY A 146 3.96 7.79 18.52
CA GLY A 146 3.79 7.75 17.07
C GLY A 146 3.71 9.13 16.41
N SER A 147 3.31 9.13 15.14
CA SER A 147 3.16 10.33 14.32
C SER A 147 1.98 10.23 13.37
N ALA A 148 1.45 11.39 12.99
CA ALA A 148 0.46 11.55 11.94
C ALA A 148 1.08 12.36 10.79
N THR A 149 0.99 11.87 9.57
CA THR A 149 1.49 12.54 8.36
C THR A 149 0.37 12.68 7.34
N ALA A 150 0.26 13.84 6.71
CA ALA A 150 -0.63 14.08 5.58
C ALA A 150 0.24 14.51 4.39
N ASN A 151 0.15 13.76 3.30
CA ASN A 151 0.69 14.15 2.01
C ASN A 151 -0.47 14.63 1.15
N TYR A 152 -0.51 15.93 0.87
CA TYR A 152 -1.58 16.57 0.12
C TYR A 152 -1.05 16.96 -1.26
N SER A 153 -1.82 16.68 -2.31
CA SER A 153 -1.61 17.24 -3.63
C SER A 153 -2.88 17.97 -4.06
N LYS A 154 -2.72 19.26 -4.39
CA LYS A 154 -3.83 20.08 -4.88
C LYS A 154 -4.25 19.68 -6.30
N SER A 155 -3.29 19.28 -7.14
CA SER A 155 -3.55 18.83 -8.50
C SER A 155 -4.32 17.52 -8.57
N GLN A 156 -4.14 16.64 -7.58
CA GLN A 156 -4.90 15.39 -7.44
C GLN A 156 -6.16 15.53 -6.58
N ASP A 157 -6.35 16.69 -5.93
CA ASP A 157 -7.41 16.95 -4.97
C ASP A 157 -7.57 15.89 -3.87
N ALA A 158 -6.42 15.35 -3.41
CA ALA A 158 -6.40 14.19 -2.53
C ALA A 158 -5.30 14.28 -1.45
N VAL A 159 -5.55 13.63 -0.33
CA VAL A 159 -4.64 13.50 0.82
C VAL A 159 -4.37 12.03 1.11
N VAL A 160 -3.09 11.66 1.17
CA VAL A 160 -2.64 10.40 1.76
C VAL A 160 -2.28 10.66 3.22
N PHE A 161 -3.15 10.22 4.12
CA PHE A 161 -2.98 10.31 5.56
C PHE A 161 -2.38 9.02 6.11
N VAL A 162 -1.37 9.15 6.97
CA VAL A 162 -0.66 8.03 7.58
C VAL A 162 -0.58 8.24 9.08
N LEU A 163 -1.05 7.26 9.85
CA LEU A 163 -0.70 7.10 11.26
C LEU A 163 0.41 6.06 11.38
N ASP A 164 1.49 6.40 12.07
CA ASP A 164 2.62 5.51 12.28
C ASP A 164 2.95 5.38 13.77
N GLY A 165 2.90 4.16 14.29
CA GLY A 165 3.20 3.84 15.69
C GLY A 165 2.19 4.42 16.69
N VAL A 166 0.98 4.76 16.25
CA VAL A 166 -0.09 5.30 17.10
C VAL A 166 -0.91 4.14 17.65
N ALA A 167 -1.09 4.11 18.97
CA ALA A 167 -1.90 3.08 19.62
C ALA A 167 -3.36 3.14 19.12
N PRO A 168 -4.10 2.02 19.07
CA PRO A 168 -5.52 2.05 18.78
C PRO A 168 -6.32 2.84 19.83
N PRO A 169 -7.48 3.43 19.45
CA PRO A 169 -8.43 3.98 20.42
C PRO A 169 -8.96 2.90 21.37
N SER A 170 -9.63 3.32 22.45
CA SER A 170 -10.32 2.36 23.33
C SER A 170 -11.40 1.60 22.56
N ALA A 171 -11.76 0.40 23.03
CA ALA A 171 -12.71 -0.48 22.31
C ALA A 171 -14.10 0.16 22.08
N ASP A 172 -14.44 1.20 22.83
CA ASP A 172 -15.69 1.96 22.78
C ASP A 172 -15.52 3.35 22.12
N THR A 173 -14.41 3.60 21.41
CA THR A 173 -14.18 4.84 20.67
C THR A 173 -13.60 4.57 19.28
N VAL A 174 -13.62 5.58 18.43
CA VAL A 174 -13.01 5.58 17.10
C VAL A 174 -12.13 6.81 16.95
N TYR A 175 -11.15 6.75 16.04
CA TYR A 175 -10.55 7.97 15.53
C TYR A 175 -11.43 8.54 14.43
N GLN A 176 -11.63 9.86 14.43
CA GLN A 176 -12.37 10.52 13.37
C GLN A 176 -11.51 11.61 12.75
N LEU A 177 -11.48 11.62 11.42
CA LEU A 177 -10.80 12.61 10.61
C LEU A 177 -11.75 13.75 10.30
N TRP A 178 -11.23 14.97 10.32
CA TRP A 178 -11.98 16.19 10.06
C TRP A 178 -11.24 17.08 9.07
N LEU A 179 -11.91 17.45 8.00
CA LEU A 179 -11.44 18.47 7.07
C LEU A 179 -11.91 19.85 7.54
N MET A 180 -10.96 20.77 7.72
CA MET A 180 -11.23 22.12 8.21
C MET A 180 -11.04 23.17 7.12
N PRO A 181 -12.09 23.89 6.73
CA PRO A 181 -12.03 24.96 5.74
C PRO A 181 -11.11 26.11 6.18
N ALA A 182 -10.45 26.76 5.21
CA ALA A 182 -9.68 27.98 5.47
C ALA A 182 -10.56 29.15 5.95
N SER A 183 -11.85 29.13 5.61
CA SER A 183 -12.85 30.14 5.98
C SER A 183 -13.18 30.17 7.48
N GLY A 184 -12.81 29.12 8.22
CA GLY A 184 -13.21 28.95 9.62
C GLY A 184 -14.63 28.41 9.80
N ASP A 185 -15.25 27.92 8.73
CA ASP A 185 -16.51 27.18 8.80
C ASP A 185 -16.34 25.86 9.61
N ALA A 186 -17.47 25.23 9.95
CA ALA A 186 -17.48 24.02 10.77
C ALA A 186 -16.64 22.89 10.14
N PRO A 187 -15.89 22.10 10.94
CA PRO A 187 -15.17 20.94 10.45
C PRO A 187 -16.12 19.92 9.80
N VAL A 188 -15.69 19.34 8.67
CA VAL A 188 -16.45 18.34 7.92
C VAL A 188 -15.92 16.94 8.26
N PRO A 189 -16.79 15.97 8.63
CA PRO A 189 -16.39 14.57 8.81
C PRO A 189 -15.73 14.01 7.54
N ALA A 190 -14.55 13.42 7.69
CA ALA A 190 -13.76 12.86 6.59
C ALA A 190 -13.55 11.34 6.70
N GLY A 191 -14.17 10.69 7.69
CA GLY A 191 -14.09 9.24 7.90
C GLY A 191 -13.69 8.88 9.32
N THR A 192 -13.82 7.60 9.65
CA THR A 192 -13.50 7.05 10.97
C THR A 192 -12.57 5.84 10.83
N ILE A 193 -11.79 5.58 11.88
CA ILE A 193 -10.90 4.43 12.03
C ILE A 193 -11.29 3.72 13.31
N SER A 194 -11.79 2.48 13.18
CA SER A 194 -12.13 1.68 14.35
C SER A 194 -10.86 1.13 15.03
N PRO A 195 -10.93 0.73 16.31
CA PRO A 195 -9.79 0.10 16.98
C PRO A 195 -9.22 -1.12 16.24
N ALA A 196 -10.08 -1.87 15.54
CA ALA A 196 -9.68 -3.07 14.79
C ALA A 196 -8.98 -2.74 13.46
N ASP A 197 -9.19 -1.53 12.93
CA ASP A 197 -8.59 -1.08 11.66
C ASP A 197 -7.24 -0.39 11.87
N VAL A 198 -6.87 -0.10 13.12
CA VAL A 198 -5.57 0.50 13.46
C VAL A 198 -4.48 -0.56 13.37
N GLN A 199 -3.61 -0.40 12.39
CA GLN A 199 -2.39 -1.17 12.19
C GLN A 199 -1.16 -0.35 12.64
N PRO A 200 0.02 -0.97 12.83
CA PRO A 200 1.26 -0.25 13.18
C PRO A 200 1.54 0.94 12.26
N THR A 201 1.23 0.79 10.96
CA THR A 201 1.12 1.89 10.01
C THR A 201 -0.25 1.82 9.35
N THR A 202 -1.10 2.82 9.60
CA THR A 202 -2.46 2.91 9.04
C THR A 202 -2.48 4.00 7.97
N THR A 203 -2.85 3.66 6.73
CA THR A 203 -2.91 4.61 5.60
C THR A 203 -4.35 4.80 5.14
N ILE A 204 -4.76 6.05 4.96
CA ILE A 204 -6.09 6.46 4.50
C ILE A 204 -5.91 7.44 3.36
N VAL A 205 -6.69 7.26 2.30
CA VAL A 205 -6.77 8.20 1.19
C VAL A 205 -8.07 8.97 1.32
N LEU A 206 -7.98 10.30 1.31
CA LEU A 206 -9.12 11.21 1.26
C LEU A 206 -9.12 11.88 -0.10
N ASP A 207 -10.17 11.68 -0.87
CA ASP A 207 -10.38 12.32 -2.17
C ASP A 207 -11.32 13.52 -2.03
N ASP A 208 -11.44 14.32 -3.09
CA ASP A 208 -12.35 15.48 -3.17
C ASP A 208 -12.15 16.46 -1.99
N VAL A 209 -10.89 16.68 -1.59
CA VAL A 209 -10.55 17.48 -0.41
C VAL A 209 -10.87 18.96 -0.61
N GLY A 210 -10.90 19.43 -1.86
CA GLY A 210 -11.28 20.78 -2.23
C GLY A 210 -10.39 21.85 -1.61
N SER A 211 -11.00 22.88 -1.04
CA SER A 211 -10.30 24.06 -0.48
C SER A 211 -10.10 23.99 1.04
N MET A 212 -9.82 22.79 1.54
CA MET A 212 -9.57 22.56 2.97
C MET A 212 -8.14 22.95 3.32
N SER A 213 -7.98 23.53 4.51
CA SER A 213 -6.68 24.06 4.97
C SER A 213 -5.98 23.15 5.97
N LYS A 214 -6.74 22.30 6.66
CA LYS A 214 -6.20 21.44 7.72
C LYS A 214 -6.96 20.12 7.77
N LEU A 215 -6.24 19.09 8.19
CA LEU A 215 -6.79 17.80 8.60
C LEU A 215 -6.59 17.65 10.11
N ALA A 216 -7.66 17.43 10.86
CA ALA A 216 -7.62 17.15 12.29
C ALA A 216 -8.06 15.71 12.58
N VAL A 217 -7.57 15.18 13.71
CA VAL A 217 -7.96 13.85 14.19
C VAL A 217 -8.34 13.94 15.66
N THR A 218 -9.50 13.39 15.99
CA THR A 218 -10.06 13.36 17.35
C THR A 218 -10.42 11.93 17.76
N VAL A 219 -10.68 11.74 19.05
CA VAL A 219 -11.27 10.49 19.58
C VAL A 219 -12.77 10.72 19.76
N GLU A 220 -13.59 9.90 19.12
CA GLU A 220 -15.04 10.09 19.05
C GLU A 220 -15.78 8.82 19.51
N PRO A 221 -17.07 8.94 19.89
CA PRO A 221 -17.91 7.78 20.18
C PRO A 221 -18.05 6.83 18.98
N PRO A 222 -18.51 5.58 19.20
CA PRO A 222 -18.70 4.61 18.12
C PRO A 222 -19.65 5.15 17.05
N GLY A 223 -19.27 5.00 15.78
CA GLY A 223 -20.00 5.55 14.63
C GLY A 223 -19.62 6.99 14.27
N GLY A 224 -18.77 7.64 15.07
CA GLY A 224 -18.35 9.02 14.87
C GLY A 224 -19.40 10.04 15.31
N SER A 225 -19.06 11.30 15.08
CA SER A 225 -19.83 12.47 15.47
C SER A 225 -20.11 13.38 14.27
N PRO A 226 -21.18 14.19 14.30
CA PRO A 226 -21.43 15.22 13.28
C PRO A 226 -20.52 16.44 13.44
N GLN A 227 -19.95 16.66 14.64
CA GLN A 227 -18.96 17.69 14.97
C GLN A 227 -17.96 17.13 16.00
N PRO A 228 -16.72 17.63 16.09
CA PRO A 228 -15.75 17.17 17.08
C PRO A 228 -16.31 17.24 18.50
N THR A 229 -16.25 16.13 19.25
CA THR A 229 -16.66 16.10 20.66
C THR A 229 -15.48 16.14 21.63
N SER A 230 -14.27 15.86 21.13
CA SER A 230 -13.02 15.96 21.88
C SER A 230 -12.01 16.91 21.21
N GLU A 231 -10.99 17.31 21.96
CA GLU A 231 -9.90 18.10 21.40
C GLU A 231 -9.08 17.27 20.40
N PRO A 232 -8.68 17.85 19.25
CA PRO A 232 -7.83 17.14 18.30
C PRO A 232 -6.48 16.80 18.91
N PHE A 233 -6.08 15.53 18.83
CA PHE A 233 -4.74 15.10 19.24
C PHE A 233 -3.71 15.25 18.11
N ALA A 234 -4.17 15.49 16.88
CA ALA A 234 -3.33 15.83 15.73
C ALA A 234 -4.03 16.85 14.84
N VAL A 235 -3.27 17.84 14.34
CA VAL A 235 -3.71 18.81 13.33
C VAL A 235 -2.59 19.01 12.32
N LEU A 236 -2.89 18.79 11.05
CA LEU A 236 -1.95 18.83 9.93
C LEU A 236 -2.37 19.93 8.95
N GLN A 237 -1.41 20.65 8.38
CA GLN A 237 -1.69 21.66 7.36
C GLN A 237 -1.83 21.01 5.98
N LEU A 238 -2.78 21.50 5.19
CA LEU A 238 -2.99 21.15 3.78
C LEU A 238 -2.69 22.42 2.98
N SER A 239 -1.44 22.60 2.55
CA SER A 239 -0.96 23.83 1.89
C SER A 239 0.02 23.51 0.80
#